data_AF-A0A847KLR3-F1
#
_entry.id   AF-A0A847KLR3-F1
#
_cell.length_a   1.000
_cell.length_b   1.000
_cell.length_c   1.000
_cell.angle_alpha   90.00
_cell.angle_beta   90.00
_cell.angle_gamma   90.00
#
_symmetry.space_group_name_H-M   'P 1'
#
loop_
_entity.id
_entity.type
_entity.pdbx_description
1 polymer ?
#
loop_
_entity_poly.entity_id
_entity_poly.type
_entity_poly.pdbx_seq_one_letter_code
_entity_poly.pdbx_strand_id
1 'polypeptide(L)'
;VTVSELCREADIHRTTFYKHYSDVPDFVRQQFASILDELIGIPLNSRFSYEETPRVYREAATRVFAAVVGERAVYRRLLGREGDPGSQRALLDGLIARFTSAAENCLRFTGAPVDPEAAGAAMAGAALLLAERLAHGESTDVDSAVDAWLDCLPGWFAGGWGNRPGDVMYHEGGE
;
A
#
# COMPACT_ATOMS: atom_id res chain seq x y z
N VAL A 1 12.63 21.08 5.11
CA VAL A 1 12.47 21.26 3.66
C VAL A 1 11.45 22.36 3.40
N THR A 2 11.87 23.45 2.79
CA THR A 2 11.06 24.63 2.42
C THR A 2 10.85 24.68 0.91
N VAL A 3 9.86 25.45 0.44
CA VAL A 3 9.65 25.69 -1.01
C VAL A 3 10.90 26.25 -1.68
N SER A 4 11.62 27.15 -1.01
CA SER A 4 12.87 27.72 -1.55
C SER A 4 13.97 26.66 -1.71
N GLU A 5 14.10 25.76 -0.74
CA GLU A 5 15.07 24.65 -0.81
C GLU A 5 14.71 23.70 -1.97
N LEU A 6 13.44 23.33 -2.13
CA LEU A 6 12.96 22.48 -3.23
C LEU A 6 13.18 23.14 -4.60
N CYS A 7 12.85 24.43 -4.73
CA CYS A 7 13.02 25.17 -5.98
C CYS A 7 14.49 25.27 -6.39
N ARG A 8 15.39 25.46 -5.41
CA ARG A 8 16.83 25.51 -5.65
C ARG A 8 17.38 24.15 -6.09
N GLU A 9 16.94 23.07 -5.44
CA GLU A 9 17.38 21.72 -5.79
C GLU A 9 16.89 21.31 -7.20
N ALA A 10 15.66 21.66 -7.55
CA ALA A 10 15.06 21.32 -8.83
C ALA A 10 15.39 22.32 -9.97
N ASP A 11 16.18 23.36 -9.71
CA ASP A 11 16.48 24.46 -10.63
C ASP A 11 15.24 25.10 -11.29
N ILE A 12 14.21 25.40 -10.46
CA ILE A 12 12.98 26.05 -10.91
C ILE A 12 12.68 27.33 -10.13
N HIS A 13 11.91 28.23 -10.74
CA HIS A 13 11.36 29.38 -10.04
C HIS A 13 10.21 28.98 -9.10
N ARG A 14 10.06 29.72 -7.99
CA ARG A 14 8.93 29.55 -7.04
C ARG A 14 7.56 29.69 -7.71
N THR A 15 7.44 30.55 -8.72
CA THR A 15 6.21 30.69 -9.51
C THR A 15 5.87 29.43 -10.29
N THR A 16 6.87 28.63 -10.70
CA THR A 16 6.67 27.30 -11.29
C THR A 16 6.17 26.32 -10.24
N PHE A 17 6.75 26.30 -9.04
CA PHE A 17 6.26 25.46 -7.94
C PHE A 17 4.77 25.73 -7.64
N TYR A 18 4.40 26.99 -7.44
CA TYR A 18 3.03 27.36 -7.09
C TYR A 18 2.01 27.21 -8.24
N LYS A 19 2.44 26.94 -9.48
CA LYS A 19 1.53 26.53 -10.56
C LYS A 19 1.02 25.10 -10.38
N HIS A 20 1.77 24.25 -9.67
CA HIS A 20 1.48 22.82 -9.53
C HIS A 20 1.09 22.43 -8.11
N TYR A 21 1.62 23.15 -7.10
CA TYR A 21 1.48 22.79 -5.70
C TYR A 21 1.13 24.02 -4.86
N SER A 22 0.14 23.90 -3.97
CA SER A 22 -0.25 24.99 -3.09
C SER A 22 0.78 25.24 -1.96
N ASP A 23 1.37 24.16 -1.45
CA ASP A 23 2.40 24.17 -0.40
C ASP A 23 3.27 22.90 -0.46
N VAL A 24 4.20 22.75 0.50
CA VAL A 24 5.06 21.56 0.60
C VAL A 24 4.25 20.30 0.93
N PRO A 25 3.30 20.30 1.88
CA PRO A 25 2.40 19.17 2.09
C PRO A 25 1.66 18.72 0.81
N ASP A 26 1.21 19.65 -0.02
CA ASP A 26 0.53 19.35 -1.29
C ASP A 26 1.44 18.68 -2.30
N PHE A 27 2.66 19.20 -2.45
CA PHE A 27 3.70 18.54 -3.23
C PHE A 27 3.96 17.11 -2.74
N VAL A 28 4.15 16.93 -1.42
CA VAL A 28 4.39 15.62 -0.80
C VAL A 28 3.24 14.66 -1.10
N ARG A 29 1.98 15.07 -0.90
CA ARG A 29 0.79 14.26 -1.23
C ARG A 29 0.79 13.78 -2.67
N GLN A 30 0.97 14.69 -3.62
CA GLN A 30 0.91 14.37 -5.04
C GLN A 30 2.07 13.44 -5.46
N GLN A 31 3.29 13.69 -4.95
CA GLN A 31 4.44 12.83 -5.24
C GLN A 31 4.29 11.44 -4.63
N PHE A 32 3.85 11.32 -3.38
CA PHE A 32 3.65 9.99 -2.77
C PHE A 32 2.53 9.20 -3.41
N ALA A 33 1.45 9.85 -3.85
CA ALA A 33 0.42 9.18 -4.63
C ALA A 33 1.01 8.58 -5.92
N SER A 34 1.82 9.34 -6.65
CA SER A 34 2.51 8.88 -7.86
C SER A 34 3.50 7.75 -7.58
N ILE A 35 4.29 7.86 -6.51
CA ILE A 35 5.26 6.83 -6.10
C ILE A 35 4.53 5.54 -5.73
N LEU A 36 3.40 5.63 -5.00
CA LEU A 36 2.59 4.45 -4.71
C LEU A 36 2.04 3.81 -5.97
N ASP A 37 1.54 4.60 -6.93
CA ASP A 37 1.06 4.08 -8.22
C ASP A 37 2.15 3.30 -8.94
N GLU A 38 3.37 3.85 -8.99
CA GLU A 38 4.52 3.22 -9.62
C GLU A 38 4.96 1.93 -8.89
N LEU A 39 5.13 2.00 -7.57
CA LEU A 39 5.59 0.87 -6.76
C LEU A 39 4.57 -0.26 -6.72
N ILE A 40 3.29 0.06 -6.57
CA ILE A 40 2.24 -0.97 -6.56
C ILE A 40 2.08 -1.52 -7.97
N GLY A 41 2.07 -0.67 -9.00
CA GLY A 41 2.04 -1.08 -10.41
C GLY A 41 0.81 -1.89 -10.81
N ILE A 42 -0.23 -1.88 -9.98
CA ILE A 42 -1.50 -2.56 -10.19
C ILE A 42 -2.57 -1.50 -10.35
N PRO A 43 -3.12 -1.30 -11.57
CA PRO A 43 -4.23 -0.39 -11.77
C PRO A 43 -5.45 -0.76 -10.92
N LEU A 44 -6.20 0.23 -10.48
CA LEU A 44 -7.50 0.00 -9.84
C LEU A 44 -8.42 -0.80 -10.77
N ASN A 45 -9.23 -1.67 -10.17
CA ASN A 45 -10.17 -2.58 -10.83
C ASN A 45 -9.51 -3.64 -11.72
N SER A 46 -8.21 -3.89 -11.54
CA SER A 46 -7.52 -4.99 -12.21
C SER A 46 -8.18 -6.33 -11.87
N ARG A 47 -8.32 -7.19 -12.89
CA ARG A 47 -8.89 -8.54 -12.74
C ARG A 47 -7.83 -9.57 -13.11
N PHE A 48 -7.25 -10.19 -12.10
CA PHE A 48 -6.32 -11.29 -12.26
C PHE A 48 -7.05 -12.61 -12.10
N SER A 49 -6.51 -13.70 -12.66
CA SER A 49 -6.96 -15.06 -12.33
C SER A 49 -6.58 -15.45 -10.90
N TYR A 50 -7.16 -16.54 -10.39
CA TYR A 50 -6.80 -17.09 -9.09
C TYR A 50 -5.30 -17.46 -9.05
N GLU A 51 -4.77 -18.02 -10.13
CA GLU A 51 -3.38 -18.47 -10.27
C GLU A 51 -2.38 -17.30 -10.32
N GLU A 52 -2.76 -16.17 -10.93
CA GLU A 52 -1.89 -15.00 -11.05
C GLU A 52 -1.85 -14.14 -9.79
N THR A 53 -2.97 -14.10 -9.06
CA THR A 53 -3.21 -13.19 -7.94
C THR A 53 -2.10 -13.21 -6.88
N PRO A 54 -1.63 -14.38 -6.36
CA PRO A 54 -0.58 -14.42 -5.34
C PRO A 54 0.73 -13.82 -5.82
N ARG A 55 1.14 -14.12 -7.06
CA ARG A 55 2.39 -13.61 -7.63
C ARG A 55 2.36 -12.10 -7.77
N VAL A 56 1.25 -11.57 -8.31
CA VAL A 56 1.10 -10.13 -8.56
C VAL A 56 1.15 -9.32 -7.26
N TYR A 57 0.44 -9.75 -6.22
CA TYR A 57 0.45 -9.02 -4.94
C TYR A 57 1.75 -9.19 -4.16
N ARG A 58 2.44 -10.34 -4.28
CA ARG A 58 3.79 -10.50 -3.74
C ARG A 58 4.77 -9.53 -4.39
N GLU A 59 4.79 -9.46 -5.72
CA GLU A 59 5.67 -8.53 -6.45
C GLU A 59 5.42 -7.07 -6.05
N ALA A 60 4.15 -6.68 -5.89
CA ALA A 60 3.79 -5.34 -5.42
C ALA A 60 4.29 -5.08 -3.98
N ALA A 61 4.09 -6.03 -3.05
CA ALA A 61 4.58 -5.92 -1.68
C ALA A 61 6.11 -5.81 -1.63
N THR A 62 6.82 -6.62 -2.42
CA THR A 62 8.29 -6.57 -2.54
C THR A 62 8.75 -5.19 -3.01
N ARG A 63 8.13 -4.61 -4.05
CA ARG A 63 8.50 -3.26 -4.52
C ARG A 63 8.28 -2.20 -3.46
N VAL A 64 7.13 -2.22 -2.77
CA VAL A 64 6.81 -1.26 -1.71
C VAL A 64 7.79 -1.38 -0.54
N PHE A 65 8.04 -2.58 -0.03
CA PHE A 65 8.94 -2.77 1.11
C PHE A 65 10.41 -2.53 0.76
N ALA A 66 10.84 -2.87 -0.45
CA ALA A 66 12.16 -2.51 -0.95
C ALA A 66 12.36 -0.99 -0.99
N ALA A 67 11.35 -0.23 -1.44
CA ALA A 67 11.43 1.23 -1.42
C ALA A 67 11.54 1.77 0.02
N VAL A 68 10.74 1.23 0.96
CA VAL A 68 10.81 1.59 2.38
C VAL A 68 12.20 1.33 2.98
N VAL A 69 12.78 0.17 2.69
CA VAL A 69 14.12 -0.23 3.14
C VAL A 69 15.20 0.64 2.49
N GLY A 70 15.07 0.98 1.21
CA GLY A 70 16.00 1.81 0.47
C GLY A 70 16.05 3.25 0.97
N GLU A 71 14.89 3.84 1.30
CA GLU A 71 14.76 5.26 1.64
C GLU A 71 14.19 5.48 3.06
N ARG A 72 14.67 4.71 4.05
CA ARG A 72 14.13 4.71 5.42
C ARG A 72 13.99 6.09 6.03
N ALA A 73 14.93 7.00 5.81
CA ALA A 73 14.86 8.35 6.37
C ALA A 73 13.61 9.11 5.89
N VAL A 74 13.27 8.96 4.60
CA VAL A 74 12.09 9.56 3.99
C VAL A 74 10.82 8.95 4.58
N TYR A 75 10.73 7.61 4.61
CA TYR A 75 9.53 6.92 5.10
C TYR A 75 9.34 7.06 6.62
N ARG A 76 10.42 7.10 7.43
CA ARG A 76 10.33 7.44 8.86
C ARG A 76 9.73 8.82 9.06
N ARG A 77 10.16 9.82 8.28
CA ARG A 77 9.68 11.19 8.41
C ARG A 77 8.23 11.34 7.94
N LEU A 78 7.83 10.58 6.93
CA LEU A 78 6.48 10.58 6.38
C LEU A 78 5.48 9.84 7.28
N LEU A 79 5.84 8.63 7.72
CA LEU A 79 4.95 7.71 8.43
C LEU A 79 4.98 7.91 9.94
N GLY A 80 6.07 8.45 10.48
CA GLY A 80 6.22 8.68 11.91
C GLY A 80 5.35 9.84 12.43
N ARG A 81 5.39 10.03 13.75
CA ARG A 81 4.57 11.02 14.49
C ARG A 81 4.68 12.48 14.03
N GLU A 82 5.82 12.84 13.44
CA GLU A 82 6.05 14.20 12.96
C GLU A 82 5.54 14.43 11.53
N GLY A 83 5.08 13.37 10.86
CA GLY A 83 4.52 13.42 9.51
C GLY A 83 3.32 14.36 9.42
N ASP A 84 3.12 14.96 8.25
CA ASP A 84 1.95 15.79 8.00
C ASP A 84 0.68 14.92 8.01
N PRO A 85 -0.32 15.21 8.89
CA PRO A 85 -1.52 14.38 9.00
C PRO A 85 -2.32 14.29 7.70
N GLY A 86 -2.36 15.38 6.92
CA GLY A 86 -3.05 15.40 5.62
C GLY A 86 -2.39 14.46 4.60
N SER A 87 -1.06 14.43 4.60
CA SER A 87 -0.26 13.55 3.76
C SER A 87 -0.41 12.08 4.14
N GLN A 88 -0.35 11.77 5.43
CA GLN A 88 -0.60 10.42 5.95
C GLN A 88 -2.03 9.95 5.63
N ARG A 89 -3.01 10.86 5.74
CA ARG A 89 -4.40 10.53 5.41
C ARG A 89 -4.58 10.25 3.92
N ALA A 90 -4.03 11.09 3.04
CA ALA A 90 -4.10 10.86 1.60
C ALA A 90 -3.43 9.54 1.18
N LEU A 91 -2.29 9.21 1.82
CA LEU A 91 -1.61 7.92 1.64
C LEU A 91 -2.51 6.75 2.05
N LEU A 92 -3.11 6.82 3.23
CA LEU A 92 -4.04 5.81 3.70
C LEU A 92 -5.23 5.66 2.75
N ASP A 93 -5.90 6.74 2.36
CA ASP A 93 -7.06 6.71 1.46
C ASP A 93 -6.69 6.07 0.10
N GLY A 94 -5.48 6.34 -0.42
CA GLY A 94 -4.96 5.69 -1.62
C GLY A 94 -4.72 4.18 -1.44
N LEU A 95 -4.20 3.75 -0.29
CA LEU A 95 -4.05 2.33 0.02
C LEU A 95 -5.41 1.65 0.18
N ILE A 96 -6.38 2.30 0.83
CA ILE A 96 -7.75 1.79 0.98
C ILE A 96 -8.33 1.46 -0.39
N ALA A 97 -8.33 2.41 -1.33
CA ALA A 97 -8.87 2.17 -2.67
C ALA A 97 -8.23 0.95 -3.38
N ARG A 98 -6.91 0.79 -3.23
CA ARG A 98 -6.17 -0.33 -3.86
C ARG A 98 -6.46 -1.66 -3.19
N PHE A 99 -6.52 -1.70 -1.86
CA PHE A 99 -6.84 -2.90 -1.11
C PHE A 99 -8.31 -3.30 -1.25
N THR A 100 -9.24 -2.34 -1.36
CA THR A 100 -10.65 -2.60 -1.71
C THR A 100 -10.71 -3.27 -3.08
N SER A 101 -10.05 -2.71 -4.09
CA SER A 101 -10.02 -3.30 -5.42
C SER A 101 -9.38 -4.70 -5.43
N ALA A 102 -8.34 -4.91 -4.63
CA ALA A 102 -7.73 -6.22 -4.46
C ALA A 102 -8.65 -7.23 -3.78
N ALA A 103 -9.40 -6.79 -2.76
CA ALA A 103 -10.42 -7.61 -2.09
C ALA A 103 -11.51 -8.02 -3.08
N GLU A 104 -12.06 -7.07 -3.87
CA GLU A 104 -13.03 -7.37 -4.92
C GLU A 104 -12.52 -8.43 -5.91
N ASN A 105 -11.26 -8.32 -6.35
CA ASN A 105 -10.68 -9.33 -7.23
C ASN A 105 -10.64 -10.72 -6.57
N CYS A 106 -10.21 -10.81 -5.31
CA CYS A 106 -10.07 -12.09 -4.58
C CYS A 106 -11.43 -12.72 -4.24
N LEU A 107 -12.42 -11.91 -3.85
CA LEU A 107 -13.74 -12.37 -3.44
C LEU A 107 -14.53 -13.04 -4.58
N ARG A 108 -14.21 -12.71 -5.84
CA ARG A 108 -14.76 -13.40 -7.02
C ARG A 108 -14.51 -14.90 -7.05
N PHE A 109 -13.47 -15.37 -6.37
CA PHE A 109 -13.06 -16.78 -6.39
C PHE A 109 -13.34 -17.52 -5.08
N THR A 110 -13.44 -16.79 -3.96
CA THR A 110 -13.59 -17.39 -2.62
C THR A 110 -15.02 -17.38 -2.11
N GLY A 111 -15.86 -16.43 -2.55
CA GLY A 111 -17.23 -16.28 -2.05
C GLY A 111 -17.31 -15.93 -0.56
N ALA A 112 -16.20 -15.50 0.06
CA ALA A 112 -16.19 -15.17 1.49
C ALA A 112 -17.16 -14.02 1.77
N PRO A 113 -17.95 -14.06 2.86
CA PRO A 113 -18.95 -13.05 3.21
C PRO A 113 -18.27 -11.82 3.84
N VAL A 114 -17.38 -11.18 3.10
CA VAL A 114 -16.55 -10.06 3.54
C VAL A 114 -16.92 -8.83 2.73
N ASP A 115 -17.13 -7.70 3.41
CA ASP A 115 -17.27 -6.41 2.75
C ASP A 115 -15.90 -5.95 2.22
N PRO A 116 -15.73 -5.77 0.90
CA PRO A 116 -14.46 -5.37 0.31
C PRO A 116 -13.98 -4.00 0.81
N GLU A 117 -14.87 -3.07 1.16
CA GLU A 117 -14.49 -1.75 1.67
C GLU A 117 -13.89 -1.84 3.07
N ALA A 118 -14.57 -2.56 3.97
CA ALA A 118 -14.07 -2.81 5.32
C ALA A 118 -12.73 -3.57 5.30
N ALA A 119 -12.62 -4.58 4.42
CA ALA A 119 -11.39 -5.33 4.26
C ALA A 119 -10.25 -4.47 3.69
N GLY A 120 -10.55 -3.62 2.71
CA GLY A 120 -9.63 -2.65 2.14
C GLY A 120 -9.07 -1.71 3.20
N ALA A 121 -9.94 -1.16 4.06
CA ALA A 121 -9.56 -0.31 5.18
C ALA A 121 -8.64 -1.01 6.19
N ALA A 122 -8.99 -2.23 6.60
CA ALA A 122 -8.19 -3.00 7.54
C ALA A 122 -6.79 -3.32 7.00
N MET A 123 -6.70 -3.79 5.75
CA MET A 123 -5.43 -4.12 5.10
C MET A 123 -4.56 -2.89 4.84
N ALA A 124 -5.17 -1.77 4.43
CA ALA A 124 -4.45 -0.51 4.24
C ALA A 124 -3.81 -0.01 5.54
N GLY A 125 -4.55 -0.05 6.65
CA GLY A 125 -4.02 0.32 7.96
C GLY A 125 -2.88 -0.59 8.42
N ALA A 126 -3.03 -1.90 8.24
CA ALA A 126 -1.99 -2.88 8.58
C ALA A 126 -0.73 -2.69 7.73
N ALA A 127 -0.88 -2.50 6.42
CA ALA A 127 0.23 -2.25 5.50
C ALA A 127 0.99 -0.97 5.85
N LEU A 128 0.28 0.11 6.19
CA LEU A 128 0.87 1.39 6.58
C LEU A 128 1.71 1.25 7.86
N LEU A 129 1.18 0.57 8.88
CA LEU A 129 1.89 0.34 10.15
C LEU A 129 3.09 -0.59 9.97
N LEU A 130 2.99 -1.60 9.10
CA LEU A 130 4.12 -2.47 8.80
C LEU A 130 5.22 -1.73 8.05
N ALA A 131 4.85 -0.86 7.10
CA ALA A 131 5.80 0.03 6.42
C ALA A 131 6.47 1.00 7.41
N GLU A 132 5.73 1.59 8.35
CA GLU A 132 6.31 2.42 9.42
C GLU A 132 7.30 1.61 10.27
N ARG A 133 6.92 0.39 10.68
CA ARG A 133 7.79 -0.51 11.45
C ARG A 133 9.06 -0.85 10.68
N LEU A 134 8.97 -1.17 9.38
CA LEU A 134 10.12 -1.44 8.52
C LEU A 134 11.01 -0.22 8.35
N ALA A 135 10.41 0.97 8.20
CA ALA A 135 11.14 2.21 8.13
C ALA A 135 11.97 2.40 9.40
N HIS A 136 11.39 2.18 10.60
CA HIS A 136 12.07 2.33 11.88
C HIS A 136 13.01 1.17 12.26
N GLY A 137 12.88 0.01 11.63
CA GLY A 137 13.73 -1.15 11.88
C GLY A 137 15.13 -1.07 11.25
N GLU A 138 15.96 -2.04 11.59
CA GLU A 138 17.32 -2.21 11.05
C GLU A 138 17.42 -3.35 10.01
N SER A 139 16.46 -4.28 9.99
CA SER A 139 16.48 -5.41 9.05
C SER A 139 16.34 -4.94 7.61
N THR A 140 17.29 -5.32 6.76
CA THR A 140 17.28 -5.10 5.30
C THR A 140 16.68 -6.28 4.52
N ASP A 141 16.21 -7.31 5.22
CA ASP A 141 15.62 -8.49 4.61
C ASP A 141 14.19 -8.20 4.16
N VAL A 142 14.06 -7.77 2.89
CA VAL A 142 12.77 -7.44 2.27
C VAL A 142 11.92 -8.70 2.11
N ASP A 143 12.52 -9.84 1.76
CA ASP A 143 11.78 -11.08 1.52
C ASP A 143 11.14 -11.58 2.81
N SER A 144 11.89 -11.59 3.92
CA SER A 144 11.33 -11.94 5.23
C SER A 144 10.20 -10.99 5.66
N ALA A 145 10.32 -9.69 5.35
CA ALA A 145 9.25 -8.73 5.63
C ALA A 145 8.00 -8.96 4.77
N VAL A 146 8.18 -9.30 3.50
CA VAL A 146 7.09 -9.66 2.58
C VAL A 146 6.40 -10.94 3.04
N ASP A 147 7.16 -11.98 3.39
CA ASP A 147 6.57 -13.22 3.90
C ASP A 147 5.77 -12.99 5.18
N ALA A 148 6.32 -12.23 6.14
CA ALA A 148 5.59 -11.88 7.36
C ALA A 148 4.31 -11.07 7.08
N TRP A 149 4.32 -10.17 6.09
CA TRP A 149 3.12 -9.46 5.66
C TRP A 149 2.07 -10.40 5.09
N LEU A 150 2.51 -11.29 4.19
CA LEU A 150 1.64 -12.22 3.49
C LEU A 150 1.03 -13.25 4.44
N ASP A 151 1.77 -13.68 5.46
CA ASP A 151 1.30 -14.58 6.52
C ASP A 151 0.24 -13.92 7.44
N CYS A 152 0.19 -12.59 7.51
CA CYS A 152 -0.84 -11.85 8.24
C CYS A 152 -2.13 -11.63 7.44
N LEU A 153 -2.13 -11.92 6.13
CA LEU A 153 -3.31 -11.69 5.31
C LEU A 153 -4.39 -12.75 5.56
N PRO A 154 -5.68 -12.38 5.52
CA PRO A 154 -6.75 -13.35 5.67
C PRO A 154 -6.69 -14.42 4.59
N GLY A 155 -7.06 -15.66 4.91
CA GLY A 155 -7.01 -16.78 3.96
C GLY A 155 -7.88 -16.61 2.70
N TRP A 156 -8.87 -15.72 2.73
CA TRP A 156 -9.68 -15.36 1.56
C TRP A 156 -8.96 -14.39 0.61
N PHE A 157 -7.92 -13.69 1.07
CA PHE A 157 -7.13 -12.77 0.27
C PHE A 157 -6.00 -13.53 -0.44
N ALA A 158 -5.90 -13.37 -1.75
CA ALA A 158 -4.88 -14.00 -2.59
C ALA A 158 -4.73 -15.53 -2.40
N GLY A 159 -5.85 -16.24 -2.15
CA GLY A 159 -5.86 -17.70 -2.08
C GLY A 159 -5.09 -18.30 -0.89
N GLY A 160 -4.91 -17.53 0.19
CA GLY A 160 -4.42 -18.01 1.49
C GLY A 160 -3.25 -18.97 1.37
N TRP A 161 -2.13 -18.54 0.80
CA TRP A 161 -0.83 -19.23 0.73
C TRP A 161 -0.85 -20.72 1.12
N GLY A 162 -1.49 -21.55 0.28
CA GLY A 162 -1.62 -23.00 0.48
C GLY A 162 -3.04 -23.55 0.61
N ASN A 163 -4.06 -22.70 0.83
CA ASN A 163 -5.46 -23.11 0.89
C ASN A 163 -6.07 -23.10 -0.50
N ARG A 164 -6.39 -24.30 -1.02
CA ARG A 164 -7.12 -24.44 -2.28
C ARG A 164 -8.55 -23.94 -2.10
N PRO A 165 -9.23 -23.50 -3.18
CA PRO A 165 -10.68 -23.34 -3.16
C PRO A 165 -11.30 -24.69 -2.73
N GLY A 166 -11.86 -24.75 -1.52
CA GLY A 166 -12.32 -25.98 -0.87
C GLY A 166 -11.77 -26.22 0.54
N ASP A 167 -10.61 -25.66 0.92
CA ASP A 167 -10.01 -25.84 2.25
C ASP A 167 -10.62 -24.91 3.31
N VAL A 168 -11.17 -23.78 2.87
CA VAL A 168 -11.94 -22.83 3.68
C VAL A 168 -13.32 -22.65 3.05
N MET A 169 -14.11 -23.73 3.02
CA MET A 169 -15.54 -23.61 2.72
C MET A 169 -16.19 -22.89 3.90
N TYR A 170 -16.44 -21.59 3.75
CA TYR A 170 -17.42 -20.92 4.59
C TYR A 170 -18.77 -21.54 4.24
N HIS A 171 -19.17 -22.55 5.00
CA HIS A 171 -20.52 -23.10 4.90
C HIS A 171 -21.50 -21.95 5.13
N GLU A 172 -22.38 -21.70 4.14
CA GLU A 172 -23.61 -20.95 4.37
C GLU A 172 -24.29 -21.61 5.57
N GLY A 173 -24.37 -20.88 6.68
CA GLY A 173 -25.03 -21.37 7.88
C GLY A 173 -26.47 -21.73 7.53
N GLY A 174 -26.84 -23.00 7.76
CA GLY A 174 -28.23 -23.33 8.08
C GLY A 174 -28.62 -22.61 9.37
N GLU A 175 -29.84 -22.17 9.57
CA GLU A 175 -31.14 -22.52 8.96
C GLU A 175 -31.93 -21.27 8.57
#